data_AF-A0A663N480-F1
#
_entry.id   AF-A0A663N480-F1
#
_cell.length_a   1.000
_cell.length_b   1.000
_cell.length_c   1.000
_cell.angle_alpha   90.00
_cell.angle_beta   90.00
_cell.angle_gamma   90.00
#
_symmetry.space_group_name_H-M   'P 1'
#
loop_
_entity.id
_entity.type
_entity.pdbx_description
1 polymer ?
#
loop_
_entity_poly.entity_id
_entity_poly.type
_entity_poly.pdbx_seq_one_letter_code
_entity_poly.pdbx_strand_id
1 'polypeptide(L)'
;CGFEQANILMPLRPSPGFKNVHEVLVGCSDEFFAGEDEPISFFSSRSYVSFPSWNVDDEGILEYTLQTSAARGLLLYHPGQAGDFIAMEIEDGLIKAYVGKHKSRAQLSSRRSVNDSHWHYVELKFTAGYLQLTLDEEIVKKSLPPHSKLPLLKGSLFVGGVDDSTRSDVIKLELISVSGKYARGGSFKGCLRDLKANSEKKSLKNVLVTKDISAGCETESAFNTNLSLEVPVKNATVKAAPTFDCSESNSFELQNCQQLRNKTTPRCYSSDHT
;
A
#
# COMPACT_ATOMS: atom_id res chain seq x y z
N CYS A 1 -1.81 16.21 52.37
CA CYS A 1 -1.94 17.17 51.25
C CYS A 1 -0.65 17.09 50.45
N GLY A 2 -0.53 16.52 49.27
CA GLY A 2 -1.46 16.21 48.19
C GLY A 2 -0.61 16.39 46.93
N PHE A 3 0.07 15.32 46.49
CA PHE A 3 0.89 15.36 45.27
C PHE A 3 -0.06 15.13 44.09
N GLU A 4 -0.28 16.17 43.30
CA GLU A 4 -1.15 16.10 42.13
C GLU A 4 -0.57 15.16 41.08
N GLN A 5 -1.39 14.21 40.64
CA GLN A 5 -1.19 13.40 39.45
C GLN A 5 -1.22 14.31 38.21
N ALA A 6 -0.05 14.65 37.69
CA ALA A 6 0.06 15.20 36.36
C ALA A 6 -0.33 14.10 35.36
N ASN A 7 -1.56 14.16 34.86
CA ASN A 7 -2.04 13.38 33.73
C ASN A 7 -1.07 13.55 32.55
N ILE A 8 -0.34 12.49 32.21
CA ILE A 8 0.58 12.42 31.05
C ILE A 8 -0.21 12.39 29.72
N LEU A 9 -1.54 12.36 29.77
CA LEU A 9 -2.45 12.33 28.62
C LEU A 9 -3.11 13.69 28.33
N MET A 10 -2.32 14.76 28.29
CA MET A 10 -2.80 16.04 27.72
C MET A 10 -2.16 16.29 26.35
N PRO A 11 -2.95 16.67 25.31
CA PRO A 11 -2.40 17.19 24.08
C PRO A 11 -1.50 18.39 24.41
N LEU A 12 -0.24 18.33 23.97
CA LEU A 12 0.70 19.43 24.17
C LEU A 12 0.13 20.68 23.49
N ARG A 13 -0.22 21.71 24.27
CA ARG A 13 -0.53 23.02 23.71
C ARG A 13 0.74 23.58 23.04
N PRO A 14 0.66 24.14 21.83
CA PRO A 14 1.82 24.69 21.17
C PRO A 14 2.34 25.87 21.99
N SER A 15 3.51 25.69 22.60
CA SER A 15 4.23 26.77 23.28
C SER A 15 4.94 27.62 22.22
N PRO A 16 4.94 28.96 22.33
CA PRO A 16 5.59 29.82 21.34
C PRO A 16 7.11 29.63 21.45
N GLY A 17 7.69 28.81 20.58
CA GLY A 17 9.14 28.59 20.53
C GLY A 17 9.60 27.28 19.90
N PHE A 18 8.76 26.24 19.83
CA PHE A 18 9.13 24.96 19.22
C PHE A 18 8.63 24.88 17.77
N LYS A 19 9.57 24.84 16.80
CA LYS A 19 9.28 24.90 15.36
C LYS A 19 8.85 23.57 14.71
N ASN A 20 8.73 22.48 15.46
CA ASN A 20 8.17 21.22 14.93
C ASN A 20 7.47 20.46 16.05
N VAL A 21 6.14 20.51 16.09
CA VAL A 21 5.31 19.60 16.88
C VAL A 21 4.86 18.50 15.92
N HIS A 22 5.30 17.27 16.14
CA HIS A 22 4.73 16.11 15.45
C HIS A 22 3.50 15.68 16.25
N GLU A 23 2.33 15.82 15.64
CA GLU A 23 1.07 15.33 16.22
C GLU A 23 1.12 13.80 16.20
N VAL A 24 1.31 13.21 17.38
CA VAL A 24 1.28 11.75 17.55
C VAL A 24 -0.17 11.39 17.84
N LEU A 25 -0.81 10.68 16.91
CA LEU A 25 -2.13 10.11 17.16
C LEU A 25 -2.02 9.11 18.33
N VAL A 26 -2.88 9.28 19.32
CA VAL A 26 -2.96 8.36 20.46
C VAL A 26 -3.71 7.11 20.00
N GLY A 27 -2.97 6.08 19.60
CA GLY A 27 -3.53 4.81 19.13
C GLY A 27 -2.60 4.11 18.13
N CYS A 28 -2.75 2.79 17.99
CA CYS A 28 -2.12 2.06 16.89
C CYS A 28 -2.87 2.37 15.58
N SER A 29 -2.17 2.43 14.45
CA SER A 29 -2.82 2.55 13.13
C SER A 29 -3.74 1.35 12.88
N ASP A 30 -4.89 1.57 12.24
CA ASP A 30 -5.81 0.52 11.81
C ASP A 30 -5.13 -0.51 10.89
N GLU A 31 -4.03 -0.10 10.24
CA GLU A 31 -3.13 -0.97 9.47
C GLU A 31 -2.68 -2.23 10.24
N PHE A 32 -2.47 -2.13 11.55
CA PHE A 32 -2.01 -3.24 12.39
C PHE A 32 -3.12 -4.25 12.70
N PHE A 33 -4.37 -3.82 12.66
CA PHE A 33 -5.54 -4.66 12.93
C PHE A 33 -6.20 -5.19 11.66
N ALA A 34 -5.72 -4.75 10.50
CA ALA A 34 -6.23 -5.17 9.21
C ALA A 34 -6.23 -6.70 9.06
N GLY A 35 -7.38 -7.22 8.64
CA GLY A 35 -7.53 -8.61 8.24
C GLY A 35 -6.70 -8.91 6.99
N GLU A 36 -6.53 -10.19 6.67
CA GLU A 36 -5.81 -10.55 5.45
C GLU A 36 -6.60 -10.20 4.18
N ASP A 37 -7.93 -10.22 4.26
CA ASP A 37 -8.85 -9.86 3.16
C ASP A 37 -9.26 -8.38 3.20
N GLU A 38 -8.71 -7.60 4.14
CA GLU A 38 -9.01 -6.19 4.27
C GLU A 38 -8.46 -5.41 3.07
N PRO A 39 -9.28 -4.62 2.35
CA PRO A 39 -8.78 -3.76 1.28
C PRO A 39 -7.73 -2.76 1.78
N ILE A 40 -6.89 -2.30 0.86
CA ILE A 40 -5.89 -1.27 1.11
C ILE A 40 -6.28 -0.03 0.30
N SER A 41 -6.51 1.08 0.99
CA SER A 41 -6.78 2.38 0.38
C SER A 41 -5.49 3.19 0.23
N PHE A 42 -5.29 3.76 -0.96
CA PHE A 42 -4.19 4.65 -1.31
C PHE A 42 -4.76 6.05 -1.53
N PHE A 43 -4.54 6.96 -0.58
CA PHE A 43 -5.21 8.28 -0.59
C PHE A 43 -4.32 9.45 -1.06
N SER A 44 -3.00 9.25 -1.14
CA SER A 44 -2.00 10.28 -1.46
C SER A 44 -1.34 10.02 -2.81
N SER A 45 -0.87 11.09 -3.47
CA SER A 45 -0.07 10.97 -4.71
C SER A 45 1.34 10.42 -4.47
N ARG A 46 1.67 10.09 -3.21
CA ARG A 46 2.92 9.48 -2.76
C ARG A 46 2.70 8.18 -1.98
N SER A 47 1.47 7.66 -1.98
CA SER A 47 1.15 6.40 -1.34
C SER A 47 1.95 5.26 -1.93
N TYR A 48 2.35 4.30 -1.12
CA TYR A 48 2.87 3.02 -1.59
C TYR A 48 2.83 1.98 -0.48
N VAL A 49 2.84 0.72 -0.89
CA VAL A 49 3.13 -0.43 -0.04
C VAL A 49 4.30 -1.17 -0.65
N SER A 50 5.21 -1.65 0.18
CA SER A 50 6.31 -2.52 -0.24
C SER A 50 6.18 -3.89 0.43
N PHE A 51 6.29 -4.93 -0.38
CA PHE A 51 6.30 -6.33 0.03
C PHE A 51 7.69 -6.94 -0.16
N PRO A 52 7.99 -8.08 0.49
CA PRO A 52 9.14 -8.89 0.12
C PRO A 52 9.17 -9.19 -1.38
N SER A 53 10.37 -9.48 -1.91
CA SER A 53 10.58 -9.80 -3.32
C SER A 53 9.61 -10.88 -3.79
N TRP A 54 9.01 -10.66 -4.94
CA TRP A 54 8.22 -11.66 -5.62
C TRP A 54 9.16 -12.69 -6.26
N ASN A 55 9.06 -13.96 -5.84
CA ASN A 55 9.81 -15.03 -6.46
C ASN A 55 9.09 -15.49 -7.74
N VAL A 56 9.77 -15.37 -8.87
CA VAL A 56 9.29 -15.79 -10.18
C VAL A 56 10.19 -16.92 -10.68
N ASP A 57 9.59 -18.09 -10.86
CA ASP A 57 10.26 -19.28 -11.37
C ASP A 57 10.02 -19.38 -12.89
N ASP A 58 9.13 -20.28 -13.34
CA ASP A 58 8.81 -20.48 -14.77
C ASP A 58 7.76 -19.49 -15.30
N GLU A 59 6.92 -18.96 -14.42
CA GLU A 59 5.94 -17.94 -14.72
C GLU A 59 5.69 -17.01 -13.52
N GLY A 60 5.37 -15.76 -13.84
CA GLY A 60 4.91 -14.78 -12.88
C GLY A 60 3.42 -14.54 -13.09
N ILE A 61 2.62 -14.75 -12.05
CA ILE A 61 1.22 -14.33 -11.97
C ILE A 61 1.07 -13.32 -10.83
N LEU A 62 0.53 -12.15 -11.14
CA LEU A 62 0.09 -11.18 -10.14
C LEU A 62 -1.38 -10.86 -10.39
N GLU A 63 -2.22 -11.03 -9.37
CA GLU A 63 -3.66 -10.81 -9.45
C GLU A 63 -4.13 -9.92 -8.29
N TYR A 64 -5.10 -9.06 -8.55
CA TYR A 64 -5.75 -8.21 -7.56
C TYR A 64 -7.06 -7.64 -8.12
N THR A 65 -7.92 -7.15 -7.24
CA THR A 65 -9.08 -6.34 -7.64
C THR A 65 -8.83 -4.88 -7.27
N LEU A 66 -9.09 -3.94 -8.18
CA LEU A 66 -8.92 -2.51 -7.93
C LEU A 66 -10.22 -1.73 -8.08
N GLN A 67 -10.35 -0.62 -7.36
CA GLN A 67 -11.39 0.39 -7.54
C GLN A 67 -10.75 1.77 -7.58
N THR A 68 -11.08 2.59 -8.58
CA THR A 68 -10.52 3.94 -8.71
C THR A 68 -11.36 4.84 -9.61
N SER A 69 -11.27 6.16 -9.39
CA SER A 69 -11.70 7.21 -10.33
C SER A 69 -10.52 7.89 -11.03
N ALA A 70 -9.28 7.56 -10.65
CA ALA A 70 -8.08 8.18 -11.17
C ALA A 70 -7.76 7.66 -12.57
N ALA A 71 -7.69 8.57 -13.55
CA ALA A 71 -7.29 8.24 -14.91
C ALA A 71 -5.78 7.97 -15.07
N ARG A 72 -4.97 8.18 -14.02
CA ARG A 72 -3.52 7.92 -14.02
C ARG A 72 -3.03 7.48 -12.65
N GLY A 73 -2.03 6.60 -12.62
CA GLY A 73 -1.33 6.21 -11.40
C GLY A 73 -0.46 4.96 -11.55
N LEU A 74 0.67 4.91 -10.85
CA LEU A 74 1.53 3.75 -10.81
C LEU A 74 0.90 2.67 -9.91
N LEU A 75 0.57 1.52 -10.49
CA LEU A 75 -0.07 0.40 -9.78
C LEU A 75 0.97 -0.55 -9.18
N LEU A 76 2.03 -0.81 -9.93
CA LEU A 76 3.00 -1.84 -9.60
C LEU A 76 4.39 -1.45 -10.09
N TYR A 77 5.41 -1.74 -9.28
CA TYR A 77 6.78 -1.74 -9.74
C TYR A 77 7.60 -2.81 -9.00
N HIS A 78 8.28 -3.68 -9.75
CA HIS A 78 9.28 -4.60 -9.20
C HIS A 78 10.60 -4.40 -9.95
N PRO A 79 11.65 -3.88 -9.28
CA PRO A 79 12.96 -3.75 -9.89
C PRO A 79 13.63 -5.12 -10.08
N GLY A 80 14.68 -5.14 -10.89
CA GLY A 80 15.45 -6.33 -11.20
C GLY A 80 16.90 -5.99 -11.51
N GLN A 81 17.68 -7.03 -11.83
CA GLN A 81 19.09 -6.88 -12.14
C GLN A 81 19.29 -6.29 -13.54
N ALA A 82 20.31 -5.44 -13.69
CA ALA A 82 20.77 -4.95 -14.99
C ALA A 82 19.66 -4.33 -15.89
N GLY A 83 18.67 -3.66 -15.28
CA GLY A 83 17.57 -3.03 -16.00
C GLY A 83 16.36 -3.92 -16.25
N ASP A 84 16.36 -5.15 -15.73
CA ASP A 84 15.15 -5.98 -15.68
C ASP A 84 14.10 -5.34 -14.74
N PHE A 85 12.83 -5.38 -15.10
CA PHE A 85 11.73 -4.89 -14.25
C PHE A 85 10.37 -5.45 -14.66
N ILE A 86 9.41 -5.35 -13.75
CA ILE A 86 7.97 -5.41 -14.04
C ILE A 86 7.33 -4.09 -13.59
N ALA A 87 6.43 -3.53 -14.39
CA ALA A 87 5.65 -2.36 -14.00
C ALA A 87 4.22 -2.43 -14.54
N MET A 88 3.30 -1.82 -13.80
CA MET A 88 1.94 -1.56 -14.27
C MET A 88 1.52 -0.15 -13.90
N GLU A 89 0.80 0.53 -14.79
CA GLU A 89 0.25 1.85 -14.55
C GLU A 89 -1.15 1.99 -15.15
N ILE A 90 -1.88 2.99 -14.66
CA ILE A 90 -3.05 3.53 -15.34
C ILE A 90 -2.57 4.70 -16.20
N GLU A 91 -2.93 4.67 -17.48
CA GLU A 91 -2.74 5.77 -18.41
C GLU A 91 -4.06 6.02 -19.16
N ASP A 92 -4.62 7.21 -18.99
CA ASP A 92 -5.90 7.62 -19.55
C ASP A 92 -7.04 6.61 -19.26
N GLY A 93 -7.02 6.07 -18.04
CA GLY A 93 -7.99 5.09 -17.55
C GLY A 93 -7.69 3.64 -17.92
N LEU A 94 -6.80 3.39 -18.88
CA LEU A 94 -6.42 2.04 -19.31
C LEU A 94 -5.26 1.50 -18.46
N ILE A 95 -5.28 0.20 -18.18
CA ILE A 95 -4.15 -0.47 -17.52
C ILE A 95 -3.11 -0.81 -18.58
N LYS A 96 -1.87 -0.35 -18.35
CA LYS A 96 -0.71 -0.71 -19.14
C LYS A 96 0.27 -1.51 -18.30
N ALA A 97 0.74 -2.62 -18.87
CA ALA A 97 1.68 -3.53 -18.23
C ALA A 97 2.97 -3.62 -19.03
N TYR A 98 4.11 -3.68 -18.34
CA TYR A 98 5.44 -3.64 -18.91
C TYR A 98 6.32 -4.73 -18.30
N VAL A 99 7.05 -5.44 -19.16
CA VAL A 99 8.10 -6.39 -18.76
C VAL A 99 9.39 -5.98 -19.43
N GLY A 100 10.34 -5.52 -18.63
CA GLY A 100 11.67 -5.12 -19.06
C GLY A 100 12.68 -6.25 -18.92
N LYS A 101 13.46 -6.50 -19.97
CA LYS A 101 14.62 -7.39 -19.95
C LYS A 101 15.83 -6.65 -20.51
N HIS A 102 16.75 -6.27 -19.64
CA HIS A 102 17.94 -5.47 -19.96
C HIS A 102 17.59 -4.14 -20.65
N LYS A 103 17.75 -4.08 -21.98
CA LYS A 103 17.44 -2.89 -22.79
C LYS A 103 16.15 -3.02 -23.60
N SER A 104 15.50 -4.19 -23.58
CA SER A 104 14.23 -4.42 -24.27
C SER A 104 13.07 -4.33 -23.30
N ARG A 105 11.91 -3.89 -23.79
CA ARG A 105 10.65 -3.93 -23.04
C ARG A 105 9.51 -4.45 -23.89
N ALA A 106 8.72 -5.34 -23.32
CA ALA A 106 7.41 -5.71 -23.84
C ALA A 106 6.33 -4.90 -23.11
N GLN A 107 5.25 -4.56 -23.82
CA GLN A 107 4.10 -3.86 -23.24
C GLN A 107 2.78 -4.46 -23.72
N LEU A 108 1.77 -4.33 -22.88
CA LEU A 108 0.36 -4.59 -23.15
C LEU A 108 -0.51 -3.47 -22.59
N SER A 109 -1.71 -3.32 -23.16
CA SER A 109 -2.75 -2.40 -22.68
C SER A 109 -4.06 -3.16 -22.59
N SER A 110 -4.87 -2.86 -21.58
CA SER A 110 -6.29 -3.24 -21.56
C SER A 110 -7.04 -2.54 -22.71
N ARG A 111 -8.20 -3.07 -23.10
CA ARG A 111 -9.09 -2.38 -24.07
C ARG A 111 -10.16 -1.55 -23.40
N ARG A 112 -10.44 -1.82 -22.12
CA ARG A 112 -11.39 -1.07 -21.30
C ARG A 112 -10.68 -0.28 -20.21
N SER A 113 -11.30 0.83 -19.85
CA SER A 113 -10.87 1.69 -18.75
C SER A 113 -11.38 1.16 -17.40
N VAL A 114 -10.66 1.48 -16.34
CA VAL A 114 -10.94 1.02 -14.95
C VAL A 114 -11.25 2.15 -13.98
N ASN A 115 -11.33 3.39 -14.48
CA ASN A 115 -11.49 4.60 -13.68
C ASN A 115 -12.96 5.03 -13.52
N ASP A 116 -13.87 4.07 -13.45
CA ASP A 116 -15.32 4.26 -13.33
C ASP A 116 -15.83 4.12 -11.89
N SER A 117 -14.93 3.98 -10.93
CA SER A 117 -15.19 3.75 -9.50
C SER A 117 -15.89 2.42 -9.18
N HIS A 118 -15.88 1.45 -10.09
CA HIS A 118 -16.26 0.07 -9.80
C HIS A 118 -15.05 -0.81 -9.53
N TRP A 119 -15.30 -1.98 -8.96
CA TRP A 119 -14.28 -3.00 -8.73
C TRP A 119 -14.00 -3.75 -10.03
N HIS A 120 -12.74 -3.77 -10.44
CA HIS A 120 -12.25 -4.50 -11.60
C HIS A 120 -11.21 -5.54 -11.20
N TYR A 121 -11.35 -6.76 -11.71
CA TYR A 121 -10.34 -7.81 -11.54
C TYR A 121 -9.21 -7.59 -12.53
N VAL A 122 -7.96 -7.70 -12.08
CA VAL A 122 -6.76 -7.51 -12.90
C VAL A 122 -5.79 -8.64 -12.64
N GLU A 123 -5.30 -9.26 -13.71
CA GLU A 123 -4.23 -10.25 -13.64
C GLU A 123 -3.17 -9.94 -14.69
N LEU A 124 -1.92 -9.84 -14.23
CA LEU A 124 -0.74 -9.86 -15.08
C LEU A 124 -0.12 -11.26 -15.03
N LYS A 125 -0.05 -11.91 -16.18
CA LYS A 125 0.66 -13.17 -16.35
C LYS A 125 1.78 -13.03 -17.36
N PHE A 126 2.99 -13.46 -17.01
CA PHE A 126 4.11 -13.48 -17.93
C PHE A 126 4.94 -14.74 -17.82
N THR A 127 5.44 -15.17 -18.97
CA THR A 127 6.30 -16.34 -19.15
C THR A 127 7.47 -15.97 -20.05
N ALA A 128 8.41 -16.88 -20.26
CA ALA A 128 9.44 -16.70 -21.28
C ALA A 128 8.85 -16.55 -22.70
N GLY A 129 7.64 -17.07 -22.97
CA GLY A 129 7.05 -17.08 -24.30
C GLY A 129 5.99 -16.01 -24.55
N TYR A 130 5.36 -15.45 -23.53
CA TYR A 130 4.28 -14.46 -23.70
C TYR A 130 4.06 -13.59 -22.47
N LEU A 131 3.43 -12.44 -22.72
CA LEU A 131 2.82 -11.55 -21.74
C LEU A 131 1.30 -11.59 -21.93
N GLN A 132 0.55 -11.58 -20.84
CA GLN A 132 -0.92 -11.59 -20.82
C GLN A 132 -1.43 -10.66 -19.74
N LEU A 133 -2.44 -9.86 -20.08
CA LEU A 133 -3.17 -9.00 -19.16
C LEU A 133 -4.65 -9.41 -19.24
N THR A 134 -5.21 -9.79 -18.11
CA THR A 134 -6.64 -10.06 -17.96
C THR A 134 -7.27 -8.89 -17.20
N LEU A 135 -8.35 -8.32 -17.72
CA LEU A 135 -9.17 -7.31 -17.08
C LEU A 135 -10.62 -7.79 -17.06
N ASP A 136 -11.12 -8.11 -15.88
CA ASP A 136 -12.38 -8.84 -15.67
C ASP A 136 -12.38 -10.13 -16.52
N GLU A 137 -13.28 -10.22 -17.51
CA GLU A 137 -13.38 -11.35 -18.44
C GLU A 137 -12.56 -11.17 -19.73
N GLU A 138 -11.92 -10.02 -19.92
CA GLU A 138 -11.20 -9.68 -21.16
C GLU A 138 -9.72 -10.02 -21.06
N ILE A 139 -9.22 -10.77 -22.04
CA ILE A 139 -7.81 -11.19 -22.09
C ILE A 139 -7.11 -10.54 -23.29
N VAL A 140 -5.99 -9.87 -23.04
CA VAL A 140 -5.06 -9.38 -24.06
C VAL A 140 -3.74 -10.11 -23.90
N LYS A 141 -3.23 -10.72 -24.98
CA LYS A 141 -2.01 -11.53 -24.97
C LYS A 141 -1.05 -11.09 -26.06
N LYS A 142 0.25 -11.10 -25.75
CA LYS A 142 1.34 -10.80 -26.67
C LYS A 142 2.43 -11.87 -26.58
N SER A 143 2.71 -12.53 -27.69
CA SER A 143 3.84 -13.45 -27.79
C SER A 143 5.16 -12.68 -27.76
N LEU A 144 6.15 -13.25 -27.07
CA LEU A 144 7.51 -12.77 -27.02
C LEU A 144 8.37 -13.49 -28.08
N PRO A 145 9.50 -12.89 -28.51
CA PRO A 145 10.42 -13.56 -29.42
C PRO A 145 10.88 -14.94 -28.89
N PRO A 146 11.16 -15.91 -29.77
CA PRO A 146 11.74 -17.19 -29.37
C PRO A 146 13.00 -17.01 -28.51
N HIS A 147 13.20 -17.90 -27.53
CA HIS A 147 14.33 -17.87 -26.60
C HIS A 147 14.41 -16.61 -25.71
N SER A 148 13.33 -15.85 -25.60
CA SER A 148 13.21 -14.80 -24.58
C SER A 148 13.37 -15.41 -23.18
N LYS A 149 13.90 -14.61 -22.25
CA LYS A 149 14.13 -15.02 -20.86
C LYS A 149 13.31 -14.14 -19.94
N LEU A 150 12.92 -14.70 -18.81
CA LEU A 150 12.25 -13.96 -17.75
C LEU A 150 13.17 -12.88 -17.14
N PRO A 151 12.60 -11.77 -16.66
CA PRO A 151 13.35 -10.78 -15.89
C PRO A 151 13.84 -11.39 -14.57
N LEU A 152 15.06 -11.02 -14.17
CA LEU A 152 15.64 -11.41 -12.89
C LEU A 152 15.30 -10.35 -11.84
N LEU A 153 14.16 -10.52 -11.19
CA LEU A 153 13.64 -9.58 -10.20
C LEU A 153 14.44 -9.61 -8.89
N LYS A 154 14.63 -8.43 -8.29
CA LYS A 154 15.36 -8.22 -7.04
C LYS A 154 14.82 -7.00 -6.30
N GLY A 155 14.96 -7.02 -4.98
CA GLY A 155 14.46 -5.93 -4.12
C GLY A 155 12.97 -6.12 -3.77
N SER A 156 12.36 -5.07 -3.26
CA SER A 156 10.96 -5.11 -2.83
C SER A 156 9.99 -5.05 -4.01
N LEU A 157 8.86 -5.73 -3.87
CA LEU A 157 7.70 -5.55 -4.73
C LEU A 157 6.94 -4.31 -4.26
N PHE A 158 6.83 -3.29 -5.10
CA PHE A 158 6.08 -2.07 -4.77
C PHE A 158 4.70 -2.06 -5.40
N VAL A 159 3.70 -1.66 -4.63
CA VAL A 159 2.30 -1.58 -5.03
C VAL A 159 1.74 -0.19 -4.71
N GLY A 160 0.97 0.36 -5.65
CA GLY A 160 0.32 1.66 -5.59
C GLY A 160 1.25 2.88 -5.70
N GLY A 161 2.57 2.68 -5.77
CA GLY A 161 3.56 3.74 -5.89
C GLY A 161 4.94 3.23 -5.51
N VAL A 162 5.92 4.13 -5.38
CA VAL A 162 7.29 3.79 -4.94
C VAL A 162 7.83 4.79 -3.94
N ASP A 163 8.81 4.36 -3.15
CA ASP A 163 9.57 5.22 -2.25
C ASP A 163 10.42 6.24 -3.02
N ASP A 164 10.95 7.22 -2.28
CA ASP A 164 11.68 8.35 -2.86
C ASP A 164 13.02 7.95 -3.50
N SER A 165 13.71 6.92 -2.97
CA SER A 165 14.97 6.43 -3.52
C SER A 165 14.78 5.64 -4.81
N THR A 166 13.68 4.87 -4.91
CA THR A 166 13.33 4.08 -6.08
C THR A 166 12.73 4.94 -7.22
N ARG A 167 12.15 6.08 -6.88
CA ARG A 167 11.46 6.99 -7.81
C ARG A 167 12.30 7.40 -9.03
N SER A 168 13.58 7.69 -8.82
CA SER A 168 14.46 8.08 -9.92
C SER A 168 14.63 6.98 -10.96
N ASP A 169 14.55 5.71 -10.56
CA ASP A 169 14.67 4.59 -11.49
C ASP A 169 13.39 4.36 -12.27
N VAL A 170 12.23 4.50 -11.63
CA VAL A 170 10.93 4.42 -12.32
C VAL A 170 10.76 5.54 -13.36
N ILE A 171 11.21 6.77 -13.06
CA ILE A 171 11.16 7.89 -14.01
C ILE A 171 11.93 7.57 -15.30
N LYS A 172 13.07 6.87 -15.22
CA LYS A 172 13.87 6.47 -16.39
C LYS A 172 13.16 5.46 -17.30
N LEU A 173 12.10 4.81 -16.81
CA LEU A 173 11.28 3.90 -17.61
C LEU A 173 10.26 4.62 -18.49
N GLU A 174 10.14 5.95 -18.34
CA GLU A 174 9.26 6.81 -19.13
C GLU A 174 7.77 6.41 -19.02
N LEU A 175 7.38 5.89 -17.86
CA LEU A 175 5.97 5.60 -17.53
C LEU A 175 5.22 6.92 -17.38
N ILE A 176 4.03 7.03 -17.98
CA ILE A 176 3.29 8.32 -18.05
C ILE A 176 2.82 8.77 -16.67
N SER A 177 2.44 7.82 -15.81
CA SER A 177 1.98 8.05 -14.43
C SER A 177 3.01 8.75 -13.55
N VAL A 178 4.31 8.60 -13.82
CA VAL A 178 5.40 9.19 -13.03
C VAL A 178 6.31 10.12 -13.84
N SER A 179 5.91 10.52 -15.05
CA SER A 179 6.71 11.40 -15.91
C SER A 179 6.26 12.86 -15.85
N GLY A 180 7.15 13.77 -16.27
CA GLY A 180 6.86 15.20 -16.38
C GLY A 180 6.36 15.81 -15.06
N LYS A 181 5.16 16.43 -15.10
CA LYS A 181 4.56 17.05 -13.91
C LYS A 181 4.25 16.07 -12.77
N TYR A 182 4.20 14.77 -13.06
CA TYR A 182 3.94 13.72 -12.08
C TYR A 182 5.21 13.11 -11.48
N ALA A 183 6.41 13.55 -11.88
CA ALA A 183 7.68 13.02 -11.37
C ALA A 183 7.82 13.05 -9.84
N ARG A 184 7.20 14.03 -9.17
CA ARG A 184 7.17 14.16 -7.70
C ARG A 184 5.96 13.49 -7.04
N GLY A 185 5.09 12.85 -7.81
CA GLY A 185 3.87 12.18 -7.37
C GLY A 185 3.58 10.98 -8.28
N GLY A 186 2.31 10.76 -8.64
CA GLY A 186 1.97 9.71 -9.61
C GLY A 186 1.73 8.32 -9.02
N SER A 187 1.73 8.19 -7.69
CA SER A 187 1.16 7.00 -7.04
C SER A 187 -0.32 6.84 -7.40
N PHE A 188 -0.76 5.58 -7.45
CA PHE A 188 -2.16 5.21 -7.55
C PHE A 188 -2.99 5.82 -6.42
N LYS A 189 -4.21 6.20 -6.76
CA LYS A 189 -5.24 6.59 -5.79
C LYS A 189 -6.47 5.73 -5.98
N GLY A 190 -6.97 5.14 -4.92
CA GLY A 190 -8.06 4.17 -4.96
C GLY A 190 -7.79 3.01 -4.02
N CYS A 191 -8.48 1.90 -4.24
CA CYS A 191 -8.40 0.75 -3.35
C CYS A 191 -7.95 -0.50 -4.11
N LEU A 192 -7.22 -1.37 -3.39
CA LEU A 192 -6.85 -2.70 -3.85
C LEU A 192 -7.32 -3.74 -2.84
N ARG A 193 -7.72 -4.91 -3.32
CA ARG A 193 -7.99 -6.10 -2.49
C ARG A 193 -7.60 -7.37 -3.22
N ASP A 194 -7.61 -8.49 -2.50
CA ASP A 194 -7.33 -9.82 -3.03
C ASP A 194 -5.97 -9.95 -3.75
N LEU A 195 -4.98 -9.15 -3.33
CA LEU A 195 -3.66 -9.13 -3.96
C LEU A 195 -2.94 -10.46 -3.71
N LYS A 196 -2.52 -11.11 -4.79
CA LYS A 196 -1.68 -12.31 -4.75
C LYS A 196 -0.57 -12.24 -5.77
N ALA A 197 0.57 -12.81 -5.41
CA ALA A 197 1.70 -13.02 -6.30
C ALA A 197 2.03 -14.52 -6.30
N ASN A 198 1.88 -15.19 -7.45
CA ASN A 198 2.02 -16.65 -7.59
C ASN A 198 1.20 -17.42 -6.53
N SER A 199 -0.08 -17.04 -6.37
CA SER A 199 -1.01 -17.59 -5.36
C SER A 199 -0.67 -17.26 -3.89
N GLU A 200 0.46 -16.61 -3.62
CA GLU A 200 0.80 -16.13 -2.28
C GLU A 200 0.07 -14.82 -1.99
N LYS A 201 -0.81 -14.84 -0.99
CA LYS A 201 -1.59 -13.67 -0.57
C LYS A 201 -0.69 -12.57 0.00
N LYS A 202 -0.90 -11.33 -0.44
CA LYS A 202 -0.19 -10.14 0.02
C LYS A 202 -1.19 -9.21 0.72
N SER A 203 -0.97 -8.94 1.99
CA SER A 203 -1.86 -8.12 2.84
C SER A 203 -1.04 -7.24 3.78
N LEU A 204 -1.68 -6.30 4.49
CA LEU A 204 -0.98 -5.44 5.45
C LEU A 204 -0.25 -6.21 6.57
N LYS A 205 -0.53 -7.50 6.76
CA LYS A 205 0.20 -8.36 7.71
C LYS A 205 1.61 -8.77 7.24
N ASN A 206 1.89 -8.71 5.94
CA ASN A 206 3.17 -9.16 5.35
C ASN A 206 3.89 -8.07 4.54
N VAL A 207 3.58 -6.81 4.82
CA VAL A 207 4.28 -5.64 4.25
C VAL A 207 5.60 -5.38 4.98
N LEU A 208 6.54 -4.79 4.26
CA LEU A 208 7.80 -4.27 4.81
C LEU A 208 7.65 -2.80 5.24
N VAL A 209 7.00 -2.00 4.40
CA VAL A 209 6.81 -0.55 4.60
C VAL A 209 5.50 -0.12 3.94
N THR A 210 4.77 0.76 4.62
CA THR A 210 3.58 1.47 4.12
C THR A 210 3.83 2.98 4.15
N LYS A 211 3.16 3.72 3.27
CA LYS A 211 3.12 5.18 3.32
C LYS A 211 1.79 5.66 2.76
N ASP A 212 1.14 6.57 3.49
CA ASP A 212 -0.10 7.25 3.10
C ASP A 212 -1.18 6.25 2.61
N ILE A 213 -1.37 5.15 3.34
CA ILE A 213 -2.42 4.16 3.10
C ILE A 213 -3.30 4.02 4.33
N SER A 214 -4.49 3.44 4.15
CA SER A 214 -5.34 3.02 5.26
C SER A 214 -5.92 1.62 5.00
N ALA A 215 -6.25 0.92 6.08
CA ALA A 215 -7.03 -0.31 5.99
C ALA A 215 -8.48 0.02 5.59
N GLY A 216 -9.08 -0.86 4.81
CA GLY A 216 -10.42 -0.70 4.27
C GLY A 216 -10.48 0.15 3.00
N CYS A 217 -11.68 0.21 2.43
CA CYS A 217 -11.99 1.06 1.31
C CYS A 217 -13.32 1.74 1.58
N GLU A 218 -13.30 3.07 1.73
CA GLU A 218 -14.53 3.84 1.86
C GLU A 218 -15.23 3.84 0.50
N THR A 219 -16.28 3.04 0.38
CA THR A 219 -17.26 3.20 -0.71
C THR A 219 -18.09 4.44 -0.40
N GLU A 220 -18.48 5.23 -1.41
CA GLU A 220 -19.25 6.48 -1.27
C GLU A 220 -20.58 6.34 -0.48
N SER A 221 -20.96 5.11 -0.08
CA SER A 221 -22.08 4.82 0.82
C SER A 221 -21.85 5.28 2.28
N ALA A 222 -20.63 5.60 2.70
CA ALA A 222 -20.35 6.11 4.05
C ALA A 222 -20.62 7.61 4.22
N PHE A 223 -20.71 8.39 3.14
CA PHE A 223 -20.93 9.85 3.20
C PHE A 223 -22.40 10.28 3.05
N ASN A 224 -23.32 9.35 2.78
CA ASN A 224 -24.76 9.61 2.68
C ASN A 224 -25.57 9.28 3.95
N THR A 225 -24.90 9.13 5.09
CA THR A 225 -25.56 9.19 6.41
C THR A 225 -24.83 10.18 7.30
N ASN A 226 -24.90 11.47 6.96
CA ASN A 226 -25.03 12.58 7.92
C ASN A 226 -24.99 13.95 7.20
N LEU A 227 -26.10 14.31 6.57
CA LEU A 227 -26.50 15.71 6.42
C LEU A 227 -28.00 15.83 6.64
N SER A 228 -28.38 15.64 7.90
CA SER A 228 -29.61 16.18 8.46
C SER A 228 -29.30 16.53 9.91
N LEU A 229 -28.87 17.77 10.09
CA LEU A 229 -28.85 18.42 11.39
C LEU A 229 -30.30 18.47 11.89
N GLU A 230 -30.64 17.60 12.84
CA GLU A 230 -31.60 17.84 13.92
C GLU A 230 -31.51 16.66 14.90
N VAL A 231 -30.88 16.91 16.06
CA VAL A 231 -30.75 15.92 17.14
C VAL A 231 -31.90 16.13 18.13
N PRO A 232 -32.84 15.17 18.31
CA PRO A 232 -33.54 15.04 19.55
C PRO A 232 -32.67 14.23 20.53
N VAL A 233 -32.37 14.82 21.67
CA VAL A 233 -31.69 14.16 22.79
C VAL A 233 -32.48 12.93 23.21
N LYS A 234 -31.95 11.74 22.93
CA LYS A 234 -32.33 10.50 23.61
C LYS A 234 -31.07 9.88 24.21
N ASN A 235 -31.05 9.84 25.53
CA ASN A 235 -30.03 9.15 26.32
C ASN A 235 -30.02 7.67 25.95
N ALA A 236 -28.98 7.24 25.24
CA ALA A 236 -28.64 5.83 25.08
C ALA A 236 -27.49 5.51 26.04
N THR A 237 -27.71 4.52 26.90
CA THR A 237 -26.75 4.01 27.88
C THR A 237 -25.56 3.39 27.14
N VAL A 238 -24.43 4.07 27.15
CA VAL A 238 -23.18 3.58 26.55
C VAL A 238 -22.66 2.41 27.38
N LYS A 239 -22.58 1.22 26.77
CA LYS A 239 -21.71 0.15 27.27
C LYS A 239 -20.28 0.59 26.97
N ALA A 240 -19.49 0.77 28.02
CA ALA A 240 -18.09 1.17 27.92
C ALA A 240 -17.30 0.19 27.06
N ALA A 241 -16.40 0.73 26.23
CA ALA A 241 -15.28 -0.02 25.71
C ALA A 241 -14.49 -0.64 26.89
N PRO A 242 -13.85 -1.82 26.72
CA PRO A 242 -13.06 -2.40 27.79
C PRO A 242 -11.96 -1.43 28.21
N THR A 243 -12.10 -0.87 29.41
CA THR A 243 -11.06 -0.12 30.11
C THR A 243 -9.95 -1.11 30.47
N PHE A 244 -8.76 -0.94 29.88
CA PHE A 244 -7.56 -1.59 30.37
C PHE A 244 -7.11 -0.88 31.64
N ASP A 245 -7.26 -1.58 32.77
CA ASP A 245 -6.71 -1.19 34.06
C ASP A 245 -5.28 -1.74 34.14
N CYS A 246 -4.29 -0.85 34.05
CA CYS A 246 -2.90 -1.19 34.36
C CYS A 246 -2.66 -1.01 35.86
N SER A 247 -3.29 -1.84 36.68
CA SER A 247 -2.91 -1.98 38.08
C SER A 247 -2.92 -3.45 38.50
N GLU A 248 -1.71 -3.91 38.84
CA GLU A 248 -1.38 -5.19 39.46
C GLU A 248 -1.73 -6.48 38.69
N SER A 249 -0.88 -6.83 37.74
CA SER A 249 -0.46 -8.23 37.61
C SER A 249 1.03 -8.32 37.31
N ASN A 250 1.68 -9.21 38.06
CA ASN A 250 3.11 -9.46 38.05
C ASN A 250 3.63 -9.75 36.64
N SER A 251 4.78 -9.13 36.33
CA SER A 251 5.73 -9.48 35.25
C SER A 251 5.10 -9.71 33.87
N PHE A 252 5.28 -8.76 32.94
CA PHE A 252 5.73 -8.97 31.54
C PHE A 252 5.47 -7.69 30.71
N GLU A 253 6.58 -7.10 30.24
CA GLU A 253 6.77 -6.24 29.05
C GLU A 253 5.81 -5.06 28.77
N LEU A 254 6.23 -3.86 29.18
CA LEU A 254 5.81 -2.59 28.56
C LEU A 254 6.58 -2.40 27.24
N GLN A 255 5.91 -2.63 26.11
CA GLN A 255 6.49 -2.35 24.79
C GLN A 255 6.08 -0.95 24.32
N ASN A 256 6.99 0.00 24.46
CA ASN A 256 6.90 1.31 23.82
C ASN A 256 6.95 1.13 22.29
N CYS A 257 5.84 1.38 21.59
CA CYS A 257 5.84 1.51 20.12
C CYS A 257 6.50 2.84 19.73
N GLN A 258 7.83 2.89 19.77
CA GLN A 258 8.60 3.95 19.12
C GLN A 258 8.61 3.68 17.61
N GLN A 259 8.00 4.60 16.87
CA GLN A 259 8.14 4.71 15.42
C GLN A 259 9.60 5.07 15.09
N LEU A 260 10.42 4.06 14.81
CA LEU A 260 11.76 4.26 14.24
C LEU A 260 11.72 3.92 12.75
N ARG A 261 11.67 4.98 11.94
CA ARG A 261 12.05 4.93 10.52
C ARG A 261 13.50 4.41 10.43
N ASN A 262 13.74 3.52 9.47
CA ASN A 262 15.03 2.97 9.03
C ASN A 262 15.71 1.95 9.97
N LYS A 263 15.31 0.67 9.89
CA LYS A 263 16.11 -0.51 9.49
C LYS A 263 15.47 -1.83 9.96
N THR A 264 15.55 -2.84 9.10
CA THR A 264 15.45 -4.31 9.30
C THR A 264 14.87 -4.82 10.62
N THR A 265 13.71 -5.48 10.52
CA THR A 265 13.14 -6.49 11.46
C THR A 265 13.24 -6.17 12.95
N PRO A 266 12.11 -5.97 13.66
CA PRO A 266 12.15 -5.94 15.12
C PRO A 266 12.57 -7.34 15.62
N ARG A 267 13.80 -7.47 16.11
CA ARG A 267 14.22 -8.57 16.98
C ARG A 267 14.06 -8.10 18.42
N CYS A 268 13.21 -8.77 19.18
CA CYS A 268 13.21 -8.67 20.63
C CYS A 268 14.50 -9.31 21.16
N TYR A 269 15.33 -8.55 21.86
CA TYR A 269 16.39 -9.09 22.71
C TYR A 269 15.99 -8.85 24.17
N SER A 270 15.88 -9.94 24.93
CA SER A 270 15.91 -9.88 26.39
C SER A 270 17.37 -9.63 26.80
N SER A 271 17.61 -8.56 27.54
CA SER A 271 18.80 -8.43 28.36
C SER A 271 18.36 -8.44 29.82
N ASP A 272 18.33 -9.64 30.40
CA ASP A 272 18.41 -9.81 31.85
C ASP A 272 19.71 -9.20 32.34
N HIS A 273 19.67 -8.35 33.36
CA HIS A 273 20.70 -8.29 34.40
C HIS A 273 20.20 -7.51 35.63
N THR A 274 20.03 -8.29 36.72
CA THR A 274 20.26 -8.01 38.16
C THR A 274 20.06 -6.61 38.70
#